data_AF-A0A2G2FKQ3-F1
#
_entry.id   AF-A0A2G2FKQ3-F1
#
_cell.length_a   1.000
_cell.length_b   1.000
_cell.length_c   1.000
_cell.angle_alpha   90.00
_cell.angle_beta   90.00
_cell.angle_gamma   90.00
#
_symmetry.space_group_name_H-M   'P 1'
#
loop_
_entity.id
_entity.type
_entity.pdbx_description
1 polymer ?
#
loop_
_entity_poly.entity_id
_entity_poly.type
_entity_poly.pdbx_seq_one_letter_code
_entity_poly.pdbx_strand_id
1 'polypeptide(L)'
;MLSAIRNSDSKKVIGQMIEKNPNENYYCEKCSEELIHHKSKSGIRIGHFKHRKSDCSNYKPMSFEHLEIQFQIFEHISENYKSVKSIETEKWLGDNSIRADVYIETKKGTKIGIEVQSSSISFDEISRRTQSYARNNIYVFWIIPYDDSRFIDIDEDDEYNFNKKIKLKAYERFLYWSNVKALYLWDLDGKGGSGFIKMVLSNYCVPQDDYYDEYGNIQSAPDRVTKTFKMIDDIIEVEFSDFQPKVIGEFTPKKIPLRKILIT
;
A
#
# COMPACT_ATOMS: atom_id res chain seq x y z
N MET A 1 1.13 -11.21 -12.05
CA MET A 1 0.69 -11.75 -10.75
C MET A 1 1.85 -12.54 -10.16
N LEU A 2 2.05 -12.51 -8.85
CA LEU A 2 3.19 -13.16 -8.21
C LEU A 2 3.04 -14.68 -8.12
N SER A 3 1.80 -15.18 -8.03
CA SER A 3 1.52 -16.56 -7.71
C SER A 3 0.64 -17.27 -8.74
N ALA A 4 0.73 -18.60 -8.78
CA ALA A 4 -0.09 -19.47 -9.61
C ALA A 4 -0.24 -20.85 -8.95
N ILE A 5 -1.21 -21.64 -9.41
CA ILE A 5 -1.35 -23.05 -9.04
C ILE A 5 -0.50 -23.89 -10.00
N ARG A 6 0.46 -24.64 -9.45
CA ARG A 6 1.30 -25.55 -10.24
C ARG A 6 0.54 -26.83 -10.56
N ASN A 7 0.63 -27.31 -11.80
CA ASN A 7 -0.12 -28.48 -12.26
C ASN A 7 0.29 -29.78 -11.56
N SER A 8 1.60 -30.03 -11.44
CA SER A 8 2.12 -31.31 -10.95
C SER A 8 1.69 -31.70 -9.54
N ASP A 9 1.46 -30.73 -8.65
CA ASP A 9 1.11 -31.00 -7.25
C ASP A 9 -0.02 -30.12 -6.69
N SER A 10 -0.68 -29.34 -7.55
CA SER A 10 -1.78 -28.43 -7.19
C SER A 10 -1.41 -27.40 -6.10
N LYS A 11 -0.11 -27.15 -5.89
CA LYS A 11 0.33 -26.16 -4.89
C LYS A 11 0.35 -24.77 -5.48
N LYS A 12 -0.05 -23.79 -4.66
CA LYS A 12 0.20 -22.37 -4.94
C LYS A 12 1.69 -22.09 -4.79
N VAL A 13 2.28 -21.52 -5.83
CA VAL A 13 3.73 -21.22 -5.91
C VAL A 13 3.95 -19.76 -6.27
N ILE A 14 5.03 -19.19 -5.75
CA ILE A 14 5.46 -17.82 -6.07
C ILE A 14 6.49 -17.88 -7.19
N GLY A 15 6.28 -17.11 -8.25
CA GLY A 15 7.08 -17.17 -9.48
C GLY A 15 8.57 -16.86 -9.23
N GLN A 16 8.88 -16.01 -8.25
CA GLN A 16 10.25 -15.70 -7.87
C GLN A 16 10.95 -16.87 -7.16
N MET A 17 10.21 -17.68 -6.41
CA MET A 17 10.76 -18.77 -5.58
C MET A 17 10.91 -20.11 -6.32
N ILE A 18 10.51 -20.18 -7.59
CA ILE A 18 10.62 -21.40 -8.40
C ILE A 18 11.46 -21.17 -9.65
N GLU A 19 12.09 -22.22 -10.14
CA GLU A 19 12.82 -22.22 -11.39
C GLU A 19 11.90 -22.47 -12.58
N LYS A 20 12.30 -21.97 -13.75
CA LYS A 20 11.59 -22.25 -15.00
C LYS A 20 11.73 -23.72 -15.35
N ASN A 21 10.59 -24.38 -15.51
CA ASN A 21 10.51 -25.75 -15.99
C ASN A 21 9.62 -25.79 -17.25
N PRO A 22 10.16 -26.14 -18.43
CA PRO A 22 9.39 -26.19 -19.67
C PRO A 22 8.35 -27.32 -19.72
N ASN A 23 8.47 -28.33 -18.83
CA ASN A 23 7.53 -29.44 -18.73
C ASN A 23 6.45 -29.20 -17.66
N GLU A 24 6.43 -28.01 -17.05
CA GLU A 24 5.47 -27.65 -16.01
C GLU A 24 4.47 -26.62 -16.52
N ASN A 25 3.21 -26.78 -16.10
CA ASN A 25 2.14 -25.85 -16.39
C ASN A 25 1.67 -25.15 -15.11
N TYR A 26 1.19 -23.92 -15.27
CA TYR A 26 0.71 -23.09 -14.18
C TYR A 26 -0.67 -22.56 -14.51
N TYR A 27 -1.54 -22.49 -13.52
CA TYR A 27 -2.91 -22.06 -13.70
C TYR A 27 -3.28 -20.92 -12.77
N CYS A 28 -4.13 -20.04 -13.27
CA CYS A 28 -4.72 -18.97 -12.49
C CYS A 28 -5.69 -19.55 -11.46
N GLU A 29 -5.47 -19.26 -10.18
CA GLU A 29 -6.36 -19.71 -9.08
C GLU A 29 -7.82 -19.27 -9.27
N LYS A 30 -8.06 -18.18 -10.00
CA LYS A 30 -9.39 -17.59 -10.17
C LYS A 30 -10.17 -18.14 -11.36
N CYS A 31 -9.55 -18.22 -12.54
CA CYS A 31 -10.23 -18.64 -13.78
C CYS A 31 -9.80 -20.04 -14.27
N SER A 32 -8.80 -20.65 -13.63
CA SER A 32 -8.19 -21.92 -14.06
C SER A 32 -7.56 -21.89 -15.45
N GLU A 33 -7.42 -20.73 -16.10
CA GLU A 33 -6.70 -20.60 -17.36
C GLU A 33 -5.19 -20.71 -17.15
N GLU A 34 -4.50 -21.20 -18.18
CA GLU A 34 -3.04 -21.39 -18.17
C GLU A 34 -2.30 -20.05 -18.14
N LEU A 35 -1.21 -20.02 -17.36
CA LEU A 35 -0.34 -18.87 -17.16
C LEU A 35 1.08 -19.17 -17.65
N ILE A 36 1.73 -18.13 -18.16
CA ILE A 36 3.16 -18.19 -18.51
C ILE A 36 3.98 -17.74 -17.31
N HIS A 37 4.95 -18.56 -16.91
CA HIS A 37 5.98 -18.18 -15.93
C HIS A 37 7.09 -17.33 -16.58
N HIS A 38 7.16 -16.07 -16.18
CA HIS A 38 8.18 -15.11 -16.58
C HIS A 38 9.19 -14.91 -15.45
N LYS A 39 10.43 -15.34 -15.67
CA LYS A 39 11.57 -15.13 -14.77
C LYS A 39 12.81 -14.81 -15.62
N SER A 40 13.56 -13.77 -15.25
CA SER A 40 14.82 -13.43 -15.91
C SER A 40 15.97 -14.19 -15.26
N LYS A 41 16.91 -14.72 -16.06
CA LYS A 41 18.16 -15.30 -15.53
C LYS A 41 19.05 -14.26 -14.85
N SER A 42 18.96 -12.99 -15.28
CA SER A 42 19.75 -11.89 -14.73
C SER A 42 19.18 -11.29 -13.45
N GLY A 43 18.02 -11.76 -12.96
CA GLY A 43 17.36 -11.17 -11.79
C GLY A 43 16.73 -9.78 -12.01
N ILE A 44 16.95 -9.14 -13.16
CA ILE A 44 16.44 -7.78 -13.48
C ILE A 44 14.91 -7.65 -13.34
N ARG A 45 14.17 -8.75 -13.46
CA ARG A 45 12.72 -8.77 -13.27
C ARG A 45 12.35 -9.90 -12.34
N ILE A 46 11.56 -9.55 -11.33
CA ILE A 46 10.94 -10.53 -10.44
C ILE A 46 10.20 -11.61 -11.22
N GLY A 47 10.37 -12.85 -10.77
CA GLY A 47 9.64 -14.01 -11.26
C GLY A 47 8.15 -13.85 -11.02
N HIS A 48 7.35 -13.86 -12.08
CA HIS A 48 5.91 -13.65 -12.03
C HIS A 48 5.19 -14.47 -13.08
N PHE A 49 3.87 -14.52 -12.99
CA PHE A 49 3.00 -15.17 -13.95
C PHE A 49 2.16 -14.15 -14.74
N LYS A 50 1.85 -14.50 -15.99
CA LYS A 50 1.06 -13.68 -16.90
C LYS A 50 0.06 -14.52 -17.70
N HIS A 51 -1.16 -14.01 -17.86
CA HIS A 51 -2.12 -14.53 -18.85
C HIS A 51 -1.65 -14.15 -20.26
N ARG A 52 -1.87 -15.02 -21.27
CA ARG A 52 -1.59 -14.68 -22.68
C ARG A 52 -2.53 -13.59 -23.19
N LYS A 53 -3.83 -13.84 -23.11
CA LYS A 53 -4.96 -12.94 -23.33
C LYS A 53 -6.12 -13.49 -22.52
N SER A 54 -6.73 -12.70 -21.64
CA SER A 54 -7.80 -13.16 -20.75
C SER A 54 -8.64 -11.99 -20.28
N ASP A 55 -9.94 -12.19 -20.18
CA ASP A 55 -10.89 -11.29 -19.52
C ASP A 55 -11.05 -11.62 -18.03
N CYS A 56 -10.13 -12.43 -17.48
CA CYS A 56 -10.14 -12.81 -16.07
C CYS A 56 -10.13 -11.56 -15.18
N SER A 57 -11.04 -11.49 -14.22
CA SER A 57 -11.04 -10.41 -13.21
C SER A 57 -9.76 -10.37 -12.36
N ASN A 58 -9.00 -11.48 -12.32
CA ASN A 58 -7.67 -11.56 -11.72
C ASN A 58 -6.58 -10.91 -12.58
N TYR A 59 -6.85 -10.72 -13.88
CA TYR A 59 -5.96 -10.06 -14.82
C TYR A 59 -6.07 -8.54 -14.63
N LYS A 60 -5.23 -8.03 -13.72
CA LYS A 60 -4.90 -6.61 -13.63
C LYS A 60 -3.42 -6.45 -13.97
N PRO A 61 -3.06 -5.66 -15.00
CA PRO A 61 -1.67 -5.30 -15.22
C PRO A 61 -1.11 -4.63 -13.95
N MET A 62 -0.06 -5.21 -13.37
CA MET A 62 0.64 -4.67 -12.21
C MET A 62 2.04 -4.25 -12.65
N SER A 63 2.54 -3.14 -12.11
CA SER A 63 3.92 -2.71 -12.36
C SER A 63 4.91 -3.71 -11.76
N PHE A 64 6.15 -3.74 -12.26
CA PHE A 64 7.21 -4.54 -11.64
C PHE A 64 7.47 -4.10 -10.20
N GLU A 65 7.46 -2.79 -9.95
CA GLU A 65 7.55 -2.19 -8.61
C GLU A 65 6.48 -2.76 -7.65
N HIS A 66 5.22 -2.84 -8.08
CA HIS A 66 4.15 -3.41 -7.24
C HIS A 66 4.41 -4.87 -6.89
N LEU A 67 4.84 -5.68 -7.87
CA LEU A 67 5.17 -7.09 -7.65
C LEU A 67 6.37 -7.25 -6.72
N GLU A 68 7.39 -6.40 -6.87
CA GLU A 68 8.60 -6.41 -6.04
C GLU A 68 8.27 -6.09 -4.59
N ILE A 69 7.57 -4.98 -4.33
CA ILE A 69 7.14 -4.59 -2.98
C ILE A 69 6.30 -5.69 -2.33
N GLN A 70 5.34 -6.22 -3.08
CA GLN A 70 4.48 -7.31 -2.59
C GLN A 70 5.30 -8.54 -2.19
N PHE A 71 6.33 -8.90 -2.98
CA PHE A 71 7.20 -10.02 -2.68
C PHE A 71 8.11 -9.75 -1.48
N GLN A 72 8.76 -8.57 -1.43
CA GLN A 72 9.63 -8.18 -0.32
C GLN A 72 8.86 -8.14 1.00
N ILE A 73 7.63 -7.61 1.02
CA ILE A 73 6.77 -7.63 2.21
C ILE A 73 6.45 -9.08 2.63
N PHE A 74 6.12 -9.95 1.68
CA PHE A 74 5.85 -11.35 1.97
C PHE A 74 7.06 -12.04 2.60
N GLU A 75 8.25 -11.86 2.01
CA GLU A 75 9.50 -12.45 2.48
C GLU A 75 9.88 -11.90 3.85
N HIS A 76 9.93 -10.57 3.99
CA HIS A 76 10.26 -9.89 5.24
C HIS A 76 9.38 -10.34 6.41
N ILE A 77 8.05 -10.41 6.21
CA ILE A 77 7.14 -10.85 7.28
C ILE A 77 7.30 -12.34 7.57
N SER A 78 7.50 -13.17 6.54
CA SER A 78 7.71 -14.62 6.70
C SER A 78 8.95 -14.93 7.56
N GLU A 79 10.01 -14.15 7.40
CA GLU A 79 11.28 -14.35 8.10
C GLU A 79 11.26 -13.75 9.52
N ASN A 80 10.73 -12.54 9.67
CA ASN A 80 10.91 -11.75 10.88
C ASN A 80 9.73 -11.81 11.85
N TYR A 81 8.48 -11.99 11.37
CA TYR A 81 7.30 -11.92 12.25
C TYR A 81 6.89 -13.27 12.84
N LYS A 82 7.31 -13.55 14.09
CA LYS A 82 7.08 -14.86 14.75
C LYS A 82 5.63 -15.18 15.14
N SER A 83 4.73 -14.20 15.07
CA SER A 83 3.31 -14.36 15.43
C SER A 83 2.40 -14.74 14.26
N VAL A 84 2.97 -15.03 13.08
CA VAL A 84 2.25 -15.57 11.92
C VAL A 84 1.81 -17.02 12.20
N LYS A 85 0.56 -17.33 11.87
CA LYS A 85 0.03 -18.70 11.75
C LYS A 85 0.06 -19.14 10.28
N SER A 86 -0.37 -18.26 9.37
CA SER A 86 -0.25 -18.47 7.92
C SER A 86 -0.06 -17.15 7.19
N ILE A 87 0.65 -17.21 6.08
CA ILE A 87 0.91 -16.07 5.18
C ILE A 87 0.81 -16.55 3.73
N GLU A 88 0.14 -15.77 2.88
CA GLU A 88 -0.12 -16.13 1.48
C GLU A 88 -0.17 -14.88 0.59
N THR A 89 0.44 -14.93 -0.59
CA THR A 89 0.33 -13.84 -1.60
C THR A 89 -0.95 -13.98 -2.42
N GLU A 90 -1.53 -12.86 -2.86
CA GLU A 90 -2.68 -12.81 -3.79
C GLU A 90 -3.85 -13.70 -3.34
N LYS A 91 -4.17 -13.70 -2.04
CA LYS A 91 -5.20 -14.57 -1.47
C LYS A 91 -6.60 -14.00 -1.68
N TRP A 92 -7.49 -14.83 -2.22
CA TRP A 92 -8.91 -14.51 -2.34
C TRP A 92 -9.66 -14.70 -1.01
N LEU A 93 -10.46 -13.70 -0.64
CA LEU A 93 -11.16 -13.59 0.64
C LEU A 93 -12.59 -13.09 0.42
N GLY A 94 -13.46 -13.30 1.40
CA GLY A 94 -14.84 -12.78 1.40
C GLY A 94 -15.63 -13.21 0.16
N ASP A 95 -15.76 -14.52 -0.04
CA ASP A 95 -16.42 -15.13 -1.21
C ASP A 95 -15.83 -14.65 -2.55
N ASN A 96 -14.50 -14.51 -2.59
CA ASN A 96 -13.73 -14.01 -3.73
C ASN A 96 -14.03 -12.55 -4.13
N SER A 97 -14.52 -11.73 -3.19
CA SER A 97 -14.74 -10.29 -3.42
C SER A 97 -13.48 -9.45 -3.16
N ILE A 98 -12.50 -10.01 -2.44
CA ILE A 98 -11.24 -9.36 -2.07
C ILE A 98 -10.09 -10.24 -2.51
N ARG A 99 -9.07 -9.65 -3.11
CA ARG A 99 -7.77 -10.29 -3.34
C ARG A 99 -6.70 -9.46 -2.63
N ALA A 100 -6.24 -9.93 -1.48
CA ALA A 100 -5.18 -9.27 -0.75
C ALA A 100 -3.83 -9.53 -1.41
N ASP A 101 -3.00 -8.51 -1.57
CA ASP A 101 -1.66 -8.68 -2.15
C ASP A 101 -0.81 -9.58 -1.25
N VAL A 102 -0.87 -9.37 0.07
CA VAL A 102 -0.37 -10.31 1.09
C VAL A 102 -1.43 -10.51 2.17
N TYR A 103 -1.81 -11.75 2.43
CA TYR A 103 -2.70 -12.12 3.53
C TYR A 103 -1.91 -12.73 4.67
N ILE A 104 -2.27 -12.36 5.90
CA ILE A 104 -1.70 -12.91 7.12
C ILE A 104 -2.83 -13.30 8.06
N GLU A 105 -2.72 -14.51 8.63
CA GLU A 105 -3.47 -14.89 9.83
C GLU A 105 -2.47 -15.00 10.99
N THR A 106 -2.73 -14.28 12.08
CA THR A 106 -1.88 -14.37 13.27
C THR A 106 -2.23 -15.60 14.10
N LYS A 107 -1.34 -16.01 15.01
CA LYS A 107 -1.61 -17.07 16.00
C LYS A 107 -2.82 -16.77 16.89
N LYS A 108 -3.19 -15.50 17.03
CA LYS A 108 -4.38 -15.05 17.78
C LYS A 108 -5.68 -15.05 16.93
N GLY A 109 -5.59 -15.45 15.66
CA GLY A 109 -6.73 -15.48 14.72
C GLY A 109 -7.04 -14.13 14.06
N THR A 110 -6.20 -13.11 14.24
CA THR A 110 -6.36 -11.83 13.54
C THR A 110 -6.07 -12.02 12.06
N LYS A 111 -7.01 -11.62 11.20
CA LYS A 111 -6.87 -11.65 9.74
C LYS A 111 -6.46 -10.29 9.23
N ILE A 112 -5.37 -10.23 8.47
CA ILE A 112 -4.79 -9.00 7.93
C ILE A 112 -4.63 -9.16 6.43
N GLY A 113 -5.06 -8.17 5.66
CA GLY A 113 -4.71 -8.02 4.25
C GLY A 113 -3.84 -6.80 4.05
N ILE A 114 -2.65 -6.98 3.49
CA ILE A 114 -1.76 -5.90 3.07
C ILE A 114 -2.04 -5.63 1.59
N GLU A 115 -2.10 -4.35 1.25
CA GLU A 115 -2.44 -3.84 -0.08
C GLU A 115 -1.39 -2.82 -0.54
N VAL A 116 -0.74 -3.08 -1.67
CA VAL A 116 0.27 -2.20 -2.25
C VAL A 116 -0.39 -1.27 -3.27
N GLN A 117 -0.38 0.04 -3.00
CA GLN A 117 -1.04 1.03 -3.84
C GLN A 117 -0.02 1.90 -4.60
N SER A 118 0.53 1.35 -5.69
CA SER A 118 1.49 2.05 -6.57
C SER A 118 0.85 2.95 -7.63
N SER A 119 -0.39 2.67 -8.03
CA SER A 119 -1.11 3.42 -9.06
C SER A 119 -2.16 4.35 -8.46
N SER A 120 -2.58 5.38 -9.22
CA SER A 120 -3.66 6.25 -8.76
C SER A 120 -5.01 5.52 -8.82
N ILE A 121 -5.76 5.58 -7.73
CA ILE A 121 -7.17 5.18 -7.66
C ILE A 121 -8.02 6.31 -7.08
N SER A 122 -9.32 6.28 -7.38
CA SER A 122 -10.26 7.27 -6.85
C SER A 122 -10.42 7.13 -5.35
N PHE A 123 -10.86 8.21 -4.71
CA PHE A 123 -11.23 8.21 -3.29
C PHE A 123 -12.33 7.17 -2.99
N ASP A 124 -13.33 7.09 -3.86
CA ASP A 124 -14.45 6.17 -3.69
C ASP A 124 -14.01 4.71 -3.81
N GLU A 125 -13.09 4.40 -4.73
CA GLU A 125 -12.60 3.04 -4.92
C GLU A 125 -11.76 2.56 -3.72
N ILE A 126 -10.84 3.39 -3.20
CA ILE A 126 -10.08 3.01 -2.01
C ILE A 126 -10.98 2.90 -0.76
N SER A 127 -11.99 3.76 -0.65
CA SER A 127 -13.01 3.68 0.40
C SER A 127 -13.80 2.39 0.31
N ARG A 128 -14.29 2.04 -0.89
CA ARG A 128 -15.02 0.79 -1.17
C ARG A 128 -14.19 -0.44 -0.82
N ARG A 129 -12.92 -0.48 -1.24
CA ARG A 129 -11.99 -1.58 -0.91
C ARG A 129 -11.80 -1.70 0.61
N THR A 130 -11.53 -0.59 1.29
CA THR A 130 -11.36 -0.54 2.75
C THR A 130 -12.62 -1.04 3.49
N GLN A 131 -13.80 -0.64 3.05
CA GLN A 131 -15.07 -1.14 3.62
C GLN A 131 -15.27 -2.64 3.38
N SER A 132 -14.86 -3.15 2.21
CA SER A 132 -14.96 -4.57 1.90
C SER A 132 -14.19 -5.42 2.92
N TYR A 133 -12.95 -5.02 3.23
CA TYR A 133 -12.14 -5.65 4.28
C TYR A 133 -12.84 -5.62 5.65
N ALA A 134 -13.33 -4.45 6.06
CA ALA A 134 -14.00 -4.29 7.35
C ALA A 134 -15.25 -5.17 7.48
N ARG A 135 -16.09 -5.24 6.42
CA ARG A 135 -17.30 -6.09 6.35
C ARG A 135 -16.97 -7.58 6.46
N ASN A 136 -15.82 -8.00 5.94
CA ASN A 136 -15.35 -9.38 6.01
C ASN A 136 -14.52 -9.69 7.28
N ASN A 137 -14.51 -8.79 8.28
CA ASN A 137 -13.75 -8.92 9.52
C ASN A 137 -12.23 -9.12 9.29
N ILE A 138 -11.67 -8.40 8.32
CA ILE A 138 -10.25 -8.41 8.00
C ILE A 138 -9.71 -6.99 8.22
N TYR A 139 -8.55 -6.87 8.86
CA TYR A 139 -7.83 -5.62 9.01
C TYR A 139 -7.06 -5.34 7.72
N VAL A 140 -7.21 -4.16 7.13
CA VAL A 140 -6.46 -3.77 5.94
C VAL A 140 -5.27 -2.90 6.31
N PHE A 141 -4.13 -3.16 5.67
CA PHE A 141 -2.94 -2.34 5.79
C PHE A 141 -2.49 -1.87 4.41
N TRP A 142 -2.69 -0.58 4.15
CA TRP A 142 -2.34 0.04 2.89
C TRP A 142 -0.91 0.55 2.91
N ILE A 143 -0.12 0.10 1.93
CA ILE A 143 1.27 0.46 1.73
C ILE A 143 1.40 1.19 0.40
N ILE A 144 2.25 2.22 0.36
CA ILE A 144 2.55 2.98 -0.85
C ILE A 144 4.05 2.81 -1.14
N PRO A 145 4.48 2.69 -2.41
CA PRO A 145 5.91 2.79 -2.73
C PRO A 145 6.51 4.08 -2.16
N TYR A 146 7.65 3.95 -1.50
CA TYR A 146 8.49 5.08 -1.16
C TYR A 146 9.14 5.62 -2.45
N ASP A 147 9.21 6.95 -2.55
CA ASP A 147 9.66 7.65 -3.76
C ASP A 147 10.41 8.90 -3.31
N ASP A 148 11.74 8.78 -3.24
CA ASP A 148 12.65 9.84 -2.81
C ASP A 148 12.40 11.17 -3.55
N SER A 149 12.05 11.11 -4.83
CA SER A 149 11.81 12.33 -5.64
C SER A 149 10.64 13.19 -5.13
N ARG A 150 9.78 12.63 -4.26
CA ARG A 150 8.67 13.35 -3.64
C ARG A 150 9.01 13.93 -2.28
N PHE A 151 10.09 13.46 -1.66
CA PHE A 151 10.44 13.72 -0.26
C PHE A 151 11.79 14.41 -0.10
N ILE A 152 12.61 14.39 -1.13
CA ILE A 152 13.92 15.02 -1.18
C ILE A 152 13.86 16.11 -2.25
N ASP A 153 14.24 17.32 -1.88
CA ASP A 153 14.61 18.40 -2.79
C ASP A 153 16.13 18.50 -2.84
N ILE A 154 16.66 18.87 -4.00
CA ILE A 154 18.09 19.15 -4.15
C ILE A 154 18.17 20.66 -4.37
N ASP A 155 18.69 21.36 -3.38
CA ASP A 155 18.84 22.81 -3.48
C ASP A 155 20.00 23.18 -4.42
N GLU A 156 20.14 24.47 -4.74
CA GLU A 156 21.13 24.99 -5.70
C GLU A 156 22.60 24.63 -5.35
N ASP A 157 22.87 24.30 -4.09
CA ASP A 157 24.18 23.90 -3.57
C ASP A 157 24.41 22.37 -3.57
N ASP A 158 23.57 21.58 -4.26
CA ASP A 158 23.57 20.10 -4.27
C ASP A 158 23.41 19.47 -2.86
N GLU A 159 22.87 20.22 -1.90
CA GLU A 159 22.54 19.72 -0.57
C GLU A 159 21.17 19.03 -0.57
N TYR A 160 21.14 17.79 -0.07
CA TYR A 160 19.91 17.01 0.06
C TYR A 160 19.04 17.56 1.18
N ASN A 161 17.95 18.24 0.81
CA ASN A 161 17.00 18.80 1.77
C ASN A 161 15.69 18.03 1.73
N PHE A 162 15.18 17.62 2.90
CA PHE A 162 13.86 16.99 2.94
C PHE A 162 12.77 18.01 2.58
N ASN A 163 11.95 17.65 1.60
CA ASN A 163 10.73 18.36 1.24
C ASN A 163 9.78 18.37 2.44
N LYS A 164 9.80 19.47 3.21
CA LYS A 164 8.92 19.64 4.38
C LYS A 164 7.44 19.65 4.00
N LYS A 165 7.11 19.81 2.72
CA LYS A 165 5.74 19.93 2.20
C LYS A 165 5.53 18.97 1.03
N ILE A 166 4.46 18.19 1.10
CA ILE A 166 4.08 17.24 0.05
C ILE A 166 2.67 17.48 -0.46
N LYS A 167 2.44 17.17 -1.74
CA LYS A 167 1.11 17.13 -2.36
C LYS A 167 0.59 15.70 -2.36
N LEU A 168 -0.54 15.48 -1.68
CA LEU A 168 -1.18 14.17 -1.61
C LEU A 168 -2.07 13.89 -2.83
N LYS A 169 -1.87 12.71 -3.44
CA LYS A 169 -2.76 12.08 -4.43
C LYS A 169 -4.14 11.80 -3.82
N ALA A 170 -5.13 11.48 -4.66
CA ALA A 170 -6.51 11.31 -4.20
C ALA A 170 -6.67 10.22 -3.12
N TYR A 171 -6.08 9.04 -3.37
CA TYR A 171 -6.09 7.93 -2.43
C TYR A 171 -5.21 8.19 -1.20
N GLU A 172 -4.08 8.90 -1.34
CA GLU A 172 -3.24 9.30 -0.20
C GLU A 172 -3.98 10.21 0.77
N ARG A 173 -4.85 11.10 0.28
CA ARG A 173 -5.71 11.88 1.18
C ARG A 173 -6.67 11.00 1.96
N PHE A 174 -7.24 9.97 1.32
CA PHE A 174 -8.07 9.00 2.03
C PHE A 174 -7.25 8.26 3.10
N LEU A 175 -6.05 7.80 2.76
CA LEU A 175 -5.16 7.07 3.66
C LEU A 175 -4.69 7.94 4.82
N TYR A 176 -4.31 9.19 4.57
CA TYR A 176 -3.98 10.18 5.60
C TYR A 176 -5.08 10.26 6.67
N TRP A 177 -6.34 10.43 6.29
CA TRP A 177 -7.44 10.50 7.26
C TRP A 177 -7.77 9.12 7.85
N SER A 178 -7.61 8.06 7.06
CA SER A 178 -7.90 6.69 7.51
C SER A 178 -6.91 6.23 8.58
N ASN A 179 -5.63 6.57 8.41
CA ASN A 179 -4.51 6.11 9.22
C ASN A 179 -4.09 7.15 10.28
N VAL A 180 -5.03 8.00 10.72
CA VAL A 180 -4.80 8.98 11.81
C VAL A 180 -3.62 9.90 11.51
N LYS A 181 -3.68 10.57 10.35
CA LYS A 181 -2.71 11.54 9.87
C LYS A 181 -1.32 10.98 9.51
N ALA A 182 -1.24 9.68 9.18
CA ALA A 182 -0.01 9.06 8.72
C ALA A 182 -0.18 8.41 7.33
N LEU A 183 0.93 8.28 6.61
CA LEU A 183 1.07 7.37 5.47
C LEU A 183 2.05 6.27 5.82
N TYR A 184 1.82 5.06 5.31
CA TYR A 184 2.75 3.95 5.46
C TYR A 184 3.32 3.60 4.09
N LEU A 185 4.64 3.53 4.02
CA LEU A 185 5.39 3.37 2.79
C LEU A 185 6.30 2.14 2.87
N TRP A 186 6.70 1.65 1.70
CA TRP A 186 7.71 0.61 1.57
C TRP A 186 8.90 1.13 0.76
N ASP A 187 10.09 1.10 1.36
CA ASP A 187 11.35 1.42 0.70
C ASP A 187 11.93 0.18 0.00
N LEU A 188 11.96 0.22 -1.33
CA LEU A 188 12.50 -0.84 -2.16
C LEU A 188 14.02 -0.90 -2.16
N ASP A 189 14.69 0.25 -2.01
CA ASP A 189 16.14 0.39 -2.15
C ASP A 189 16.85 0.18 -0.80
N GLY A 190 16.10 0.13 0.30
CA GLY A 190 16.52 -0.40 1.58
C GLY A 190 17.79 0.25 2.12
N LYS A 191 18.02 1.54 1.84
CA LYS A 191 19.19 2.26 2.35
C LYS A 191 18.96 2.63 3.83
N GLY A 192 18.76 1.62 4.68
CA GLY A 192 18.89 1.77 6.14
C GLY A 192 17.96 0.97 7.05
N GLY A 193 17.02 0.15 6.58
CA GLY A 193 15.97 -0.39 7.46
C GLY A 193 15.16 -1.62 7.02
N SER A 194 14.25 -2.05 7.90
CA SER A 194 13.22 -3.10 7.82
C SER A 194 12.27 -3.02 6.61
N GLY A 195 12.25 -1.88 5.92
CA GLY A 195 11.48 -1.63 4.70
C GLY A 195 10.16 -0.90 4.93
N PHE A 196 9.57 -0.93 6.13
CA PHE A 196 8.36 -0.14 6.43
C PHE A 196 8.69 1.25 6.98
N ILE A 197 8.10 2.27 6.38
CA ILE A 197 8.24 3.67 6.79
C ILE A 197 6.88 4.24 7.19
N LYS A 198 6.80 4.87 8.36
CA LYS A 198 5.68 5.71 8.80
C LYS A 198 6.03 7.17 8.55
N MET A 199 5.24 7.83 7.73
CA MET A 199 5.32 9.27 7.51
C MET A 199 4.20 9.97 8.27
N VAL A 200 4.57 10.77 9.27
CA VAL A 200 3.64 11.55 10.09
C VAL A 200 3.41 12.91 9.43
N LEU A 201 2.14 13.31 9.30
CA LEU A 201 1.75 14.48 8.52
C LEU A 201 0.83 15.44 9.29
N SER A 202 1.10 16.74 9.17
CA SER A 202 0.20 17.80 9.67
C SER A 202 -0.44 18.62 8.55
N ASN A 203 -1.42 19.43 8.93
CA ASN A 203 -2.09 20.32 7.99
C ASN A 203 -1.12 21.41 7.51
N TYR A 204 -1.07 21.62 6.19
CA TYR A 204 -0.44 22.81 5.64
C TYR A 204 -1.45 23.94 5.51
N CYS A 205 -1.13 25.08 6.11
CA CYS A 205 -1.90 26.32 6.07
C CYS A 205 -1.28 27.29 5.05
N VAL A 206 -2.13 27.98 4.30
CA VAL A 206 -1.71 29.09 3.43
C VAL A 206 -2.19 30.38 4.11
N PRO A 207 -1.27 31.32 4.40
CA PRO A 207 -1.63 32.66 4.88
C PRO A 207 -2.64 33.29 3.93
N GLN A 208 -3.62 33.99 4.48
CA GLN A 208 -4.52 34.83 3.70
C GLN A 208 -4.08 36.28 3.85
N ASP A 209 -4.19 37.06 2.77
CA ASP A 209 -3.87 38.48 2.81
C ASP A 209 -4.88 39.22 3.70
N ASP A 210 -4.39 40.27 4.36
CA ASP A 210 -5.25 41.20 5.08
C ASP A 210 -6.18 41.94 4.11
N TYR A 211 -7.41 42.22 4.53
CA TYR A 211 -8.40 42.98 3.77
C TYR A 211 -8.96 44.15 4.57
N TYR A 212 -9.44 45.19 3.87
CA TYR A 212 -10.08 46.34 4.52
C TYR A 212 -11.59 46.15 4.60
N ASP A 213 -12.18 46.43 5.77
CA ASP A 213 -13.64 46.48 5.91
C ASP A 213 -14.26 47.77 5.35
N GLU A 214 -15.59 47.89 5.40
CA GLU A 214 -16.33 49.06 4.90
C GLU A 214 -16.01 50.37 5.66
N TYR A 215 -15.33 50.28 6.80
CA TYR A 215 -14.87 51.40 7.62
C TYR A 215 -13.35 51.66 7.48
N GLY A 216 -12.66 50.91 6.61
CA GLY A 216 -11.22 51.05 6.37
C GLY A 216 -10.34 50.42 7.45
N ASN A 217 -10.87 49.56 8.32
CA ASN A 217 -10.04 48.82 9.27
C ASN A 217 -9.44 47.58 8.60
N ILE A 218 -8.19 47.27 8.96
CA ILE A 218 -7.51 46.05 8.52
C ILE A 218 -8.12 44.86 9.27
N GLN A 219 -8.53 43.86 8.51
CA GLN A 219 -9.00 42.57 8.99
C GLN A 219 -8.05 41.48 8.49
N SER A 220 -7.55 40.65 9.39
CA SER A 220 -6.76 39.47 9.03
C SER A 220 -7.67 38.29 8.77
N ALA A 221 -7.63 37.76 7.55
CA ALA A 221 -8.34 36.53 7.23
C ALA A 221 -7.63 35.32 7.91
N PRO A 222 -8.38 34.36 8.47
CA PRO A 222 -7.77 33.20 9.09
C PRO A 222 -7.08 32.33 8.03
N ASP A 223 -5.95 31.74 8.43
CA ASP A 223 -5.18 30.80 7.62
C ASP A 223 -6.06 29.70 7.00
N ARG A 224 -5.86 29.46 5.71
CA ARG A 224 -6.63 28.45 4.99
C ARG A 224 -5.91 27.10 5.01
N VAL A 225 -6.50 26.13 5.70
CA VAL A 225 -6.02 24.73 5.66
C VAL A 225 -6.21 24.15 4.26
N THR A 226 -5.12 23.69 3.66
CA THR A 226 -5.16 23.06 2.34
C THR A 226 -5.63 21.62 2.41
N LYS A 227 -6.43 21.20 1.41
CA LYS A 227 -6.93 19.81 1.33
C LYS A 227 -5.83 18.85 0.86
N THR A 228 -4.97 19.29 -0.06
CA THR A 228 -4.01 18.45 -0.79
C THR A 228 -2.58 18.54 -0.25
N PHE A 229 -2.16 19.70 0.25
CA PHE A 229 -0.81 19.85 0.80
C PHE A 229 -0.80 19.46 2.28
N LYS A 230 0.30 18.85 2.70
CA LYS A 230 0.58 18.46 4.08
C LYS A 230 2.03 18.74 4.39
N MET A 231 2.31 19.02 5.65
CA MET A 231 3.68 19.08 6.14
C MET A 231 4.12 17.68 6.55
N ILE A 232 5.38 17.34 6.28
CA ILE A 232 6.03 16.16 6.87
C ILE A 232 6.53 16.59 8.24
N ASP A 233 5.95 16.00 9.28
CA ASP A 233 6.38 16.24 10.66
C ASP A 233 7.50 15.28 11.05
N ASP A 234 7.41 14.02 10.60
CA ASP A 234 8.37 12.97 10.94
C ASP A 234 8.36 11.82 9.92
N ILE A 235 9.50 11.13 9.79
CA ILE A 235 9.68 9.92 8.99
C ILE A 235 10.35 8.89 9.88
N ILE A 236 9.61 7.83 10.21
CA ILE A 236 9.99 6.85 11.23
C ILE A 236 10.02 5.48 10.57
N GLU A 237 11.13 4.78 10.70
CA GLU A 237 11.19 3.37 10.38
C GLU A 237 10.44 2.55 11.45
N VAL A 238 9.63 1.59 11.01
CA VAL A 238 8.78 0.80 11.92
C VAL A 238 8.83 -0.68 11.55
N GLU A 239 8.72 -1.56 12.53
CA GLU A 239 8.67 -2.99 12.28
C GLU A 239 7.23 -3.47 12.13
N PHE A 240 7.01 -4.57 11.39
CA PHE A 240 5.66 -5.13 11.27
C PHE A 240 5.07 -5.52 12.64
N SER A 241 5.91 -5.84 13.62
CA SER A 241 5.49 -6.15 15.00
C SER A 241 4.92 -4.97 15.77
N ASP A 242 5.23 -3.73 15.37
CA ASP A 242 4.76 -2.53 16.05
C ASP A 242 3.29 -2.25 15.74
N PHE A 243 2.79 -2.77 14.62
CA PHE A 243 1.43 -2.53 14.17
C PHE A 243 0.40 -3.27 15.02
N GLN A 244 -0.62 -2.52 15.44
CA GLN A 244 -1.74 -3.03 16.21
C GLN A 244 -3.05 -2.97 15.40
N PRO A 245 -3.87 -4.02 15.45
CA PRO A 245 -5.20 -4.02 14.86
C PRO A 245 -6.11 -3.04 15.60
N LYS A 246 -6.70 -2.10 14.87
CA LYS A 246 -7.66 -1.12 15.42
C LYS A 246 -8.94 -1.10 14.61
N VAL A 247 -10.06 -0.95 15.31
CA VAL A 247 -11.35 -0.61 14.72
C VAL A 247 -11.53 0.90 14.90
N ILE A 248 -11.65 1.63 13.80
CA ILE A 248 -11.85 3.07 13.84
C ILE A 248 -13.20 3.40 13.22
N GLY A 249 -14.00 4.18 13.96
CA GLY A 249 -15.30 4.64 13.52
C GLY A 249 -15.24 5.59 12.33
N GLU A 250 -16.42 5.99 11.86
CA GLU A 250 -16.57 6.93 10.76
C GLU A 250 -15.99 8.30 11.10
N PHE A 251 -15.45 8.99 10.09
CA PHE A 251 -14.99 10.36 10.19
C PHE A 251 -15.69 11.23 9.14
N THR A 252 -16.78 11.85 9.58
CA THR A 252 -17.78 12.54 8.74
C THR A 252 -17.29 13.81 8.04
N PRO A 253 -16.34 14.63 8.57
CA PRO A 253 -15.81 15.76 7.82
C PRO A 253 -15.14 15.38 6.49
N LYS A 254 -14.76 14.11 6.33
CA LYS A 254 -14.10 13.57 5.13
C LYS A 254 -14.78 12.33 4.56
N LYS A 255 -15.96 11.95 5.06
CA LYS A 255 -16.69 10.73 4.66
C LYS A 255 -15.81 9.47 4.69
N ILE A 256 -14.94 9.36 5.71
CA ILE A 256 -14.14 8.14 5.91
C ILE A 256 -15.03 7.13 6.63
N PRO A 257 -15.18 5.90 6.11
CA PRO A 257 -16.05 4.90 6.70
C PRO A 257 -15.46 4.28 7.96
N LEU A 258 -16.27 3.51 8.67
CA LEU A 258 -15.78 2.55 9.65
C LEU A 258 -14.81 1.59 8.96
N ARG A 259 -13.69 1.33 9.64
CA ARG A 259 -12.60 0.54 9.08
C ARG A 259 -11.88 -0.25 10.16
N LYS A 260 -11.33 -1.39 9.74
CA LYS A 260 -10.41 -2.22 10.51
C LYS A 260 -9.05 -2.07 9.86
N ILE A 261 -8.10 -1.46 10.56
CA ILE A 261 -6.78 -1.14 10.00
C ILE A 261 -5.66 -1.53 10.96
N LEU A 262 -4.45 -1.63 10.43
CA LEU A 262 -3.21 -1.65 11.22
C LEU A 262 -2.65 -0.23 11.36
N ILE A 263 -2.24 0.13 12.58
CA ILE A 263 -1.50 1.37 12.88
C ILE A 263 -0.42 1.09 13.93
N THR A 264 0.65 1.88 13.93
CA THR A 264 1.64 1.95 15.03
C THR A 264 1.31 3.07 16.00
#